data_AF-A0A7S0DZP9-F1
#
_entry.id   AF-A0A7S0DZP9-F1
#
_cell.length_a   1.000
_cell.length_b   1.000
_cell.length_c   1.000
_cell.angle_alpha   90.00
_cell.angle_beta   90.00
_cell.angle_gamma   90.00
#
_symmetry.space_group_name_H-M   'P 1'
#
loop_
_entity.id
_entity.type
_entity.pdbx_description
1 polymer ?
#
loop_
_entity_poly.entity_id
_entity_poly.type
_entity_poly.pdbx_seq_one_letter_code
_entity_poly.pdbx_strand_id
1 'polypeptide(L)'
;MLSPVMGNRVNACAISSLVLLWACWVVFVDLNSNRSSSTGKACNGRECKENASRLVLQQRHQDSLAKLADENKYAGEDKPKREADSPLRSLPDSTRARSVEVEGREARNDPATPTAASIQNASTSSEHGDATEFSLKNDPGRLPWFIEEIRKGGFNKLRKLDLTGCLLNELPAEICRLRSLEMLNLGNNSLSDLPQTFENLVSLKILFFLGNQFSVIPAVLGKLTSLEILSFKGNKLIDLGENLPVSLKSLVLTDNLLKSLPSSIGKLTDLQKIMLSNNKLSSLPAELALCKKLELIRLSKNELKAIPKDIFDLPSLAWFAVGSNPMTPPVPSIRVPEQTVDQFEIFERLGKGASGKVYRAMMKETKEEVAIKFFHKFNAISDGSPLDELAISSIVNSSHVQRLLGVIRKPMLAAVTTISRRSSKNLGSPPSFSTITRDTYRDFTMSATNCLKILQQVASGLAAIHSAGVCHGDLYAHNIMADTATGWAQILDFGASFLFEKDAKDPLIDGERVQRFDVLAFGRLILELAGHVENGNEGEGKEILDILKRTAQECLDTTVMSRPSASTIARRLHASPKVSS
;
A
#
# COMPACT_ATOMS: atom_id res chain seq x y z
N MET A 1 -13.71 61.78 43.85
CA MET A 1 -15.15 61.58 43.63
C MET A 1 -15.35 60.25 42.92
N LEU A 2 -16.08 59.34 43.58
CA LEU A 2 -16.94 58.26 43.05
C LEU A 2 -16.52 57.44 41.80
N SER A 3 -16.13 56.16 42.05
CA SER A 3 -16.76 54.91 41.54
C SER A 3 -16.73 54.53 40.01
N PRO A 4 -17.01 53.27 39.57
CA PRO A 4 -16.23 52.03 39.79
C PRO A 4 -16.29 50.96 38.62
N VAL A 5 -15.69 49.77 38.89
CA VAL A 5 -16.14 48.38 38.57
C VAL A 5 -15.76 47.66 37.25
N MET A 6 -15.31 46.41 37.46
CA MET A 6 -15.06 45.26 36.58
C MET A 6 -16.20 44.89 35.60
N GLY A 7 -15.86 44.19 34.49
CA GLY A 7 -16.85 43.42 33.74
C GLY A 7 -16.37 42.71 32.46
N ASN A 8 -15.89 41.47 32.62
CA ASN A 8 -15.88 40.31 31.72
C ASN A 8 -15.76 40.41 30.18
N ARG A 9 -14.81 39.58 29.70
CA ARG A 9 -14.67 39.01 28.35
C ARG A 9 -15.89 38.17 27.95
N VAL A 10 -16.33 38.26 26.70
CA VAL A 10 -17.18 37.25 26.05
C VAL A 10 -16.59 36.85 24.69
N ASN A 11 -16.41 35.54 24.52
CA ASN A 11 -15.90 34.85 23.34
C ASN A 11 -16.90 34.89 22.17
N ALA A 12 -16.41 35.17 20.97
CA ALA A 12 -17.17 35.14 19.71
C ALA A 12 -17.52 33.72 19.20
N CYS A 13 -17.49 32.69 20.05
CA CYS A 13 -17.91 31.32 19.72
C CYS A 13 -19.37 31.01 20.11
N ALA A 14 -20.11 31.96 20.71
CA ALA A 14 -21.47 31.72 21.21
C ALA A 14 -22.61 32.23 20.29
N ILE A 15 -22.30 32.89 19.17
CA ILE A 15 -23.32 33.53 18.31
C ILE A 15 -23.80 32.62 17.16
N SER A 16 -23.01 31.62 16.77
CA SER A 16 -23.40 30.66 15.71
C SER A 16 -24.30 29.51 16.19
N SER A 17 -24.32 29.21 17.50
CA SER A 17 -25.14 28.12 18.06
C SER A 17 -26.57 28.53 18.43
N LEU A 18 -26.84 29.85 18.55
CA LEU A 18 -28.18 30.37 18.89
C LEU A 18 -29.10 30.56 17.67
N VAL A 19 -28.55 30.69 16.46
CA VAL A 19 -29.36 30.80 15.22
C VAL A 19 -29.90 29.43 14.76
N LEU A 20 -29.17 28.35 15.02
CA LEU A 20 -29.61 26.98 14.71
C LEU A 20 -30.64 26.44 15.71
N LEU A 21 -30.56 26.82 16.99
CA LEU A 21 -31.55 26.43 18.00
C LEU A 21 -32.91 27.15 17.84
N TRP A 22 -32.93 28.34 17.23
CA TRP A 22 -34.18 29.06 16.93
C TRP A 22 -34.91 28.46 15.71
N ALA A 23 -34.19 28.05 14.67
CA ALA A 23 -34.78 27.43 13.48
C ALA A 23 -35.36 26.02 13.75
N CYS A 24 -34.76 25.25 14.65
CA CYS A 24 -35.28 23.93 15.04
C CYS A 24 -36.53 24.02 15.95
N TRP A 25 -36.74 25.12 16.68
CA TRP A 25 -37.93 25.31 17.51
C TRP A 25 -39.17 25.74 16.69
N VAL A 26 -38.97 26.56 15.64
CA VAL A 26 -40.05 27.01 14.75
C VAL A 26 -40.67 25.85 13.95
N VAL A 27 -39.89 24.81 13.61
CA VAL A 27 -40.42 23.63 12.88
C VAL A 27 -41.13 22.63 13.82
N PHE A 28 -40.79 22.61 15.11
CA PHE A 28 -41.36 21.66 16.07
C PHE A 28 -42.69 22.14 16.69
N VAL A 29 -42.95 23.46 16.69
CA VAL A 29 -44.20 24.04 17.22
C VAL A 29 -45.35 23.99 16.19
N ASP A 30 -45.07 23.92 14.88
CA ASP A 30 -46.10 23.90 13.83
C ASP A 30 -46.74 22.50 13.58
N LEU A 31 -46.16 21.41 14.10
CA LEU A 31 -46.66 20.04 13.88
C LEU A 31 -47.61 19.50 14.96
N ASN A 32 -47.81 20.22 16.07
CA ASN A 32 -48.65 19.75 17.19
C ASN A 32 -49.87 20.62 17.52
N SER A 33 -50.19 21.63 16.70
CA SER A 33 -51.40 22.45 16.86
C SER A 33 -52.16 22.59 15.55
N ASN A 34 -53.01 21.61 15.21
CA ASN A 34 -54.34 21.85 14.65
C ASN A 34 -55.08 20.51 14.37
N ARG A 35 -55.78 20.01 15.39
CA ARG A 35 -57.09 19.37 15.17
C ARG A 35 -58.15 20.45 15.28
N SER A 36 -58.72 20.82 14.15
CA SER A 36 -60.14 21.16 13.91
C SER A 36 -60.33 22.33 12.93
N SER A 37 -61.32 22.16 12.05
CA SER A 37 -61.95 23.12 11.14
C SER A 37 -61.28 23.45 9.78
N SER A 38 -61.88 22.84 8.75
CA SER A 38 -62.30 23.40 7.45
C SER A 38 -61.32 24.09 6.48
N THR A 39 -61.39 23.59 5.24
CA THR A 39 -61.01 24.15 3.93
C THR A 39 -59.55 23.94 3.49
N GLY A 40 -59.42 23.51 2.24
CA GLY A 40 -58.26 22.80 1.72
C GLY A 40 -57.24 23.67 0.98
N LYS A 41 -56.05 23.09 0.82
CA LYS A 41 -55.20 23.12 -0.37
C LYS A 41 -54.07 22.11 -0.16
N ALA A 42 -54.03 21.08 -1.01
CA ALA A 42 -53.02 20.03 -0.97
C ALA A 42 -51.66 20.56 -1.46
N CYS A 43 -50.63 20.51 -0.63
CA CYS A 43 -49.23 20.66 -1.04
C CYS A 43 -48.65 19.28 -1.41
N ASN A 44 -47.95 19.20 -2.54
CA ASN A 44 -47.47 17.97 -3.18
C ASN A 44 -46.34 17.29 -2.39
N GLY A 45 -46.53 16.03 -1.99
CA GLY A 45 -45.58 15.21 -1.21
C GLY A 45 -44.27 14.78 -1.91
N ARG A 46 -43.91 15.35 -3.08
CA ARG A 46 -42.61 15.10 -3.74
C ARG A 46 -41.52 16.08 -3.29
N GLU A 47 -41.83 17.37 -3.15
CA GLU A 47 -40.86 18.39 -2.71
C GLU A 47 -40.36 18.16 -1.28
N CYS A 48 -41.23 17.72 -0.37
CA CYS A 48 -40.83 17.43 1.02
C CYS A 48 -39.92 16.20 1.15
N LYS A 49 -40.04 15.21 0.25
CA LYS A 49 -39.16 14.03 0.24
C LYS A 49 -37.80 14.34 -0.37
N GLU A 50 -37.73 15.20 -1.38
CA GLU A 50 -36.46 15.64 -1.98
C GLU A 50 -35.66 16.56 -1.04
N ASN A 51 -36.33 17.46 -0.32
CA ASN A 51 -35.67 18.35 0.65
C ASN A 51 -35.17 17.60 1.88
N ALA A 52 -35.91 16.62 2.40
CA ALA A 52 -35.45 15.74 3.48
C ALA A 52 -34.25 14.88 3.06
N SER A 53 -34.24 14.38 1.82
CA SER A 53 -33.14 13.59 1.27
C SER A 53 -31.87 14.45 1.08
N ARG A 54 -32.02 15.71 0.65
CA ARG A 54 -30.92 16.68 0.54
C ARG A 54 -30.30 17.06 1.89
N LEU A 55 -31.12 17.23 2.93
CA LEU A 55 -30.65 17.53 4.29
C LEU A 55 -29.88 16.36 4.91
N VAL A 56 -30.34 15.12 4.71
CA VAL A 56 -29.63 13.92 5.17
C VAL A 56 -28.29 13.73 4.45
N LEU A 57 -28.21 14.07 3.15
CA LEU A 57 -26.95 14.04 2.39
C LEU A 57 -25.97 15.14 2.82
N GLN A 58 -26.46 16.35 3.11
CA GLN A 58 -25.62 17.44 3.64
C GLN A 58 -25.07 17.12 5.04
N GLN A 59 -25.87 16.49 5.90
CA GLN A 59 -25.42 16.07 7.23
C GLN A 59 -24.32 15.00 7.14
N ARG A 60 -24.50 13.98 6.28
CA ARG A 60 -23.50 12.94 6.02
C ARG A 60 -22.18 13.49 5.44
N HIS A 61 -22.28 14.54 4.62
CA HIS A 61 -21.13 15.23 4.05
C HIS A 61 -20.32 15.98 5.13
N GLN A 62 -20.99 16.71 6.03
CA GLN A 62 -20.33 17.38 7.16
C GLN A 62 -19.71 16.39 8.15
N ASP A 63 -20.41 15.30 8.47
CA ASP A 63 -19.92 14.27 9.39
C ASP A 63 -18.71 13.51 8.82
N SER A 64 -18.65 13.32 7.49
CA SER A 64 -17.51 12.66 6.81
C SER A 64 -16.26 13.55 6.77
N LEU A 65 -16.45 14.86 6.54
CA LEU A 65 -15.35 15.84 6.59
C LEU A 65 -14.83 16.06 8.01
N ALA A 66 -15.72 16.06 9.01
CA ALA A 66 -15.35 16.13 10.42
C ALA A 66 -14.59 14.88 10.89
N LYS A 67 -15.03 13.67 10.51
CA LYS A 67 -14.28 12.42 10.78
C LYS A 67 -12.89 12.40 10.15
N LEU A 68 -12.74 12.93 8.93
CA LEU A 68 -11.43 13.07 8.27
C LEU A 68 -10.50 14.07 8.97
N ALA A 69 -11.06 15.09 9.63
CA ALA A 69 -10.30 16.06 10.41
C ALA A 69 -9.92 15.54 11.82
N ASP A 70 -10.81 14.83 12.50
CA ASP A 70 -10.60 14.32 13.87
C ASP A 70 -9.70 13.07 13.93
N GLU A 71 -9.69 12.20 12.91
CA GLU A 71 -8.75 11.06 12.82
C GLU A 71 -7.26 11.50 12.82
N ASN A 72 -6.96 12.79 12.65
CA ASN A 72 -5.60 13.34 12.63
C ASN A 72 -5.20 14.15 13.88
N LYS A 73 -6.10 14.39 14.84
CA LYS A 73 -5.76 15.16 16.06
C LYS A 73 -4.93 14.37 17.08
N TYR A 74 -4.91 13.05 16.99
CA TYR A 74 -4.22 12.16 17.93
C TYR A 74 -2.89 11.58 17.42
N ALA A 75 -2.27 12.22 16.42
CA ALA A 75 -0.96 11.83 15.89
C ALA A 75 0.05 12.99 15.92
N GLY A 76 0.53 13.30 17.13
CA GLY A 76 1.82 13.93 17.45
C GLY A 76 1.98 15.43 17.18
N GLU A 77 2.01 16.25 18.23
CA GLU A 77 2.63 17.58 18.17
C GLU A 77 4.14 17.47 18.48
N ASP A 78 4.99 17.53 17.46
CA ASP A 78 6.40 17.89 17.62
C ASP A 78 6.62 19.25 16.93
N LYS A 79 6.92 20.28 17.74
CA LYS A 79 7.38 21.59 17.26
C LYS A 79 8.91 21.62 17.24
N PRO A 80 9.54 22.20 16.20
CA PRO A 80 11.00 22.33 16.17
C PRO A 80 11.45 23.45 17.12
N LYS A 81 12.38 23.14 18.04
CA LYS A 81 13.08 24.14 18.87
C LYS A 81 14.41 24.53 18.20
N ARG A 82 14.66 25.84 18.12
CA ARG A 82 15.94 26.46 17.76
C ARG A 82 16.94 26.31 18.92
N GLU A 83 18.21 26.08 18.58
CA GLU A 83 19.36 26.07 19.49
C GLU A 83 19.65 27.47 20.06
N ALA A 84 20.00 27.53 21.35
CA ALA A 84 20.94 28.48 21.95
C ALA A 84 21.32 28.02 23.39
N ASP A 85 22.64 27.99 23.63
CA ASP A 85 23.48 27.92 24.82
C ASP A 85 22.93 27.70 26.27
N SER A 86 23.72 26.90 27.01
CA SER A 86 23.76 26.43 28.42
C SER A 86 23.83 27.50 29.55
N PRO A 87 23.98 27.19 30.88
CA PRO A 87 23.62 26.02 31.74
C PRO A 87 22.95 26.39 33.11
N LEU A 88 22.41 25.39 33.87
CA LEU A 88 22.48 25.18 35.35
C LEU A 88 21.19 24.62 36.05
N ARG A 89 21.44 23.62 36.91
CA ARG A 89 20.81 23.25 38.22
C ARG A 89 19.50 22.41 38.33
N SER A 90 19.70 21.15 38.77
CA SER A 90 19.13 20.40 39.92
C SER A 90 17.61 20.23 40.18
N LEU A 91 17.15 18.96 40.08
CA LEU A 91 16.30 18.12 40.99
C LEU A 91 14.88 18.61 41.42
N PRO A 92 14.00 17.74 41.98
CA PRO A 92 13.28 16.63 41.35
C PRO A 92 11.74 16.62 41.67
N ASP A 93 11.07 15.57 41.20
CA ASP A 93 9.96 14.85 41.87
C ASP A 93 8.50 14.98 41.39
N SER A 94 7.85 13.82 41.55
CA SER A 94 6.55 13.28 41.15
C SER A 94 5.30 14.17 41.07
N THR A 95 4.36 13.83 40.16
CA THR A 95 2.97 13.50 40.54
C THR A 95 2.13 12.86 39.43
N ARG A 96 1.32 11.90 39.91
CA ARG A 96 0.23 11.07 39.38
C ARG A 96 -0.90 11.85 38.67
N ALA A 97 -1.42 11.36 37.54
CA ALA A 97 -2.81 11.57 37.07
C ALA A 97 -3.18 10.45 36.08
N ARG A 98 -3.95 9.44 36.50
CA ARG A 98 -5.42 9.30 36.36
C ARG A 98 -5.91 9.15 34.91
N SER A 99 -6.40 7.92 34.69
CA SER A 99 -7.07 7.31 33.55
C SER A 99 -8.32 8.05 33.11
N VAL A 100 -8.55 8.06 31.79
CA VAL A 100 -9.85 8.24 31.16
C VAL A 100 -9.97 7.18 30.07
N GLU A 101 -10.91 6.26 30.28
CA GLU A 101 -11.38 5.28 29.31
C GLU A 101 -12.13 6.00 28.18
N VAL A 102 -11.81 5.65 26.93
CA VAL A 102 -12.64 5.99 25.77
C VAL A 102 -12.82 4.72 24.96
N GLU A 103 -14.06 4.21 24.96
CA GLU A 103 -14.53 3.09 24.16
C GLU A 103 -14.37 3.39 22.66
N GLY A 104 -13.79 2.44 21.92
CA GLY A 104 -13.69 2.47 20.46
C GLY A 104 -14.07 1.11 19.87
N ARG A 105 -15.27 1.03 19.28
CA ARG A 105 -15.74 -0.07 18.44
C ARG A 105 -15.56 0.27 16.95
N GLU A 106 -15.47 -0.80 16.16
CA GLU A 106 -15.52 -0.93 14.69
C GLU A 106 -14.18 -0.79 13.93
N ALA A 107 -13.88 -1.50 12.83
CA ALA A 107 -14.27 -2.78 12.22
C ALA A 107 -13.34 -2.95 10.98
N ARG A 108 -12.38 -3.88 11.01
CA ARG A 108 -12.30 -5.17 10.28
C ARG A 108 -12.45 -5.12 8.75
N ASN A 109 -11.41 -5.62 8.08
CA ASN A 109 -11.45 -6.48 6.90
C ASN A 109 -10.06 -7.14 6.76
N ASP A 110 -9.83 -8.15 7.61
CA ASP A 110 -8.80 -9.18 7.45
C ASP A 110 -9.51 -10.49 7.06
N PRO A 111 -8.86 -11.42 6.34
CA PRO A 111 -9.50 -12.68 5.96
C PRO A 111 -9.76 -13.54 7.20
N ALA A 112 -11.03 -13.88 7.42
CA ALA A 112 -11.59 -14.91 8.30
C ALA A 112 -10.76 -15.36 9.52
N THR A 113 -10.87 -14.61 10.63
CA THR A 113 -10.64 -15.11 12.00
C THR A 113 -11.99 -15.37 12.70
N PRO A 114 -12.13 -16.45 13.50
CA PRO A 114 -13.34 -16.70 14.28
C PRO A 114 -13.59 -15.60 15.30
N THR A 115 -14.86 -15.25 15.51
CA THR A 115 -15.31 -14.17 16.41
C THR A 115 -15.02 -14.46 17.89
N ALA A 116 -14.60 -13.42 18.61
CA ALA A 116 -14.21 -13.38 20.02
C ALA A 116 -15.34 -13.61 21.06
N ALA A 117 -16.18 -14.64 20.89
CA ALA A 117 -17.29 -14.95 21.81
C ALA A 117 -17.34 -16.42 22.27
N SER A 118 -16.21 -17.13 22.31
CA SER A 118 -16.16 -18.53 22.76
C SER A 118 -15.02 -18.88 23.73
N ILE A 119 -14.33 -17.91 24.32
CA ILE A 119 -13.29 -18.20 25.33
C ILE A 119 -13.50 -17.32 26.57
N GLN A 120 -14.63 -17.54 27.23
CA GLN A 120 -14.71 -17.42 28.68
C GLN A 120 -14.99 -18.84 29.18
N ASN A 121 -14.15 -19.32 30.09
CA ASN A 121 -14.07 -20.68 30.66
C ASN A 121 -13.10 -21.62 29.94
N ALA A 122 -11.82 -21.51 30.27
CA ALA A 122 -10.89 -22.63 30.20
C ALA A 122 -9.87 -22.53 31.34
N SER A 123 -10.34 -22.76 32.56
CA SER A 123 -9.50 -23.09 33.71
C SER A 123 -9.30 -24.61 33.75
N THR A 124 -8.55 -25.18 32.81
CA THR A 124 -7.91 -26.51 32.94
C THR A 124 -6.73 -26.62 31.95
N SER A 125 -5.64 -27.22 32.42
CA SER A 125 -4.28 -27.19 31.86
C SER A 125 -3.99 -28.24 30.77
N SER A 126 -4.90 -28.47 29.80
CA SER A 126 -4.66 -29.50 28.75
C SER A 126 -5.05 -29.15 27.32
N GLU A 127 -5.67 -28.00 27.03
CA GLU A 127 -6.22 -27.72 25.69
C GLU A 127 -5.27 -27.01 24.71
N HIS A 128 -4.09 -26.58 25.15
CA HIS A 128 -3.25 -25.64 24.35
C HIS A 128 -2.04 -26.31 23.67
N GLY A 129 -1.84 -27.61 23.87
CA GLY A 129 -0.75 -28.37 23.22
C GLY A 129 -0.91 -28.51 21.70
N ASP A 130 -2.13 -28.37 21.17
CA ASP A 130 -2.46 -28.59 19.76
C ASP A 130 -2.62 -27.31 18.93
N ALA A 131 -2.54 -26.13 19.54
CA ALA A 131 -2.68 -24.87 18.81
C ALA A 131 -1.52 -24.67 17.82
N THR A 132 -1.85 -24.52 16.54
CA THR A 132 -0.85 -24.26 15.47
C THR A 132 -0.67 -22.76 15.21
N GLU A 133 -1.58 -21.91 15.69
CA GLU A 133 -1.50 -20.45 15.57
C GLU A 133 -1.92 -19.79 16.90
N PHE A 134 -1.20 -18.73 17.30
CA PHE A 134 -1.48 -17.99 18.52
C PHE A 134 -1.11 -16.51 18.35
N SER A 135 -1.89 -15.61 18.96
CA SER A 135 -1.68 -14.17 18.86
C SER A 135 -1.90 -13.50 20.22
N LEU A 136 -0.95 -12.65 20.60
CA LEU A 136 -1.01 -11.70 21.71
C LEU A 136 -1.01 -10.26 21.19
N LYS A 137 -1.45 -10.04 19.96
CA LYS A 137 -1.38 -8.72 19.30
C LYS A 137 -2.04 -7.64 20.16
N ASN A 138 -1.26 -6.64 20.55
CA ASN A 138 -1.65 -5.54 21.43
C ASN A 138 -2.18 -5.98 22.81
N ASP A 139 -1.77 -7.16 23.29
CA ASP A 139 -2.14 -7.72 24.60
C ASP A 139 -0.88 -8.07 25.43
N PRO A 140 -0.13 -7.05 25.89
CA PRO A 140 1.07 -7.29 26.72
C PRO A 140 0.74 -7.95 28.07
N GLY A 141 -0.48 -7.80 28.58
CA GLY A 141 -0.89 -8.31 29.89
C GLY A 141 -0.90 -9.84 29.97
N ARG A 142 -1.16 -10.52 28.84
CA ARG A 142 -1.19 -11.98 28.75
C ARG A 142 0.19 -12.62 28.46
N LEU A 143 1.19 -11.81 28.14
CA LEU A 143 2.54 -12.30 27.85
C LEU A 143 3.17 -13.13 29.00
N PRO A 144 3.11 -12.73 30.29
CA PRO A 144 3.72 -13.51 31.37
C PRO A 144 3.12 -14.92 31.49
N TRP A 145 1.80 -15.05 31.34
CA TRP A 145 1.13 -16.34 31.31
C TRP A 145 1.58 -17.18 30.11
N PHE A 146 1.64 -16.58 28.92
CA PHE A 146 2.06 -17.29 27.71
C PHE A 146 3.49 -17.84 27.85
N ILE A 147 4.41 -17.04 28.38
CA ILE A 147 5.79 -17.48 28.65
C ILE A 147 5.81 -18.65 29.65
N GLU A 148 5.00 -18.59 30.71
CA GLU A 148 4.91 -19.67 31.69
C GLU A 148 4.36 -20.98 31.09
N GLU A 149 3.38 -20.91 30.19
CA GLU A 149 2.89 -22.09 29.48
C GLU A 149 3.95 -22.70 28.55
N ILE A 150 4.79 -21.88 27.90
CA ILE A 150 5.95 -22.38 27.16
C ILE A 150 6.94 -23.09 28.09
N ARG A 151 7.16 -22.57 29.31
CA ARG A 151 8.05 -23.23 30.30
C ARG A 151 7.55 -24.61 30.71
N LYS A 152 6.24 -24.80 30.78
CA LYS A 152 5.59 -26.09 31.07
C LYS A 152 5.57 -27.05 29.87
N GLY A 153 6.07 -26.64 28.70
CA GLY A 153 6.09 -27.46 27.48
C GLY A 153 4.84 -27.32 26.61
N GLY A 154 3.98 -26.35 26.88
CA GLY A 154 2.85 -26.01 26.01
C GLY A 154 3.30 -25.41 24.67
N PHE A 155 2.38 -25.33 23.71
CA PHE A 155 2.61 -24.71 22.39
C PHE A 155 3.72 -25.36 21.54
N ASN A 156 4.14 -26.60 21.83
CA ASN A 156 5.20 -27.27 21.07
C ASN A 156 4.87 -27.52 19.58
N LYS A 157 3.59 -27.53 19.21
CA LYS A 157 3.09 -27.60 17.82
C LYS A 157 2.80 -26.23 17.19
N LEU A 158 3.10 -25.13 17.88
CA LEU A 158 2.82 -23.79 17.40
C LEU A 158 3.66 -23.46 16.16
N ARG A 159 3.00 -23.09 15.07
CA ARG A 159 3.61 -22.73 13.78
C ARG A 159 3.57 -21.24 13.51
N LYS A 160 2.58 -20.51 14.02
CA LYS A 160 2.47 -19.05 13.86
C LYS A 160 2.28 -18.35 15.19
N LEU A 161 3.09 -17.33 15.43
CA LEU A 161 3.02 -16.51 16.64
C LEU A 161 3.05 -15.03 16.28
N ASP A 162 2.06 -14.28 16.75
CA ASP A 162 2.00 -12.82 16.63
C ASP A 162 2.11 -12.15 18.00
N LEU A 163 3.21 -11.44 18.21
CA LEU A 163 3.53 -10.64 19.39
C LEU A 163 3.59 -9.14 19.06
N THR A 164 2.87 -8.71 18.03
CA THR A 164 2.84 -7.30 17.63
C THR A 164 2.32 -6.43 18.78
N GLY A 165 2.97 -5.32 19.10
CA GLY A 165 2.47 -4.37 20.09
C GLY A 165 2.44 -4.89 21.53
N CYS A 166 3.30 -5.87 21.86
CA CYS A 166 3.42 -6.44 23.20
C CYS A 166 4.35 -5.67 24.13
N LEU A 167 4.79 -4.46 23.74
CA LEU A 167 5.68 -3.60 24.53
C LEU A 167 7.01 -4.26 24.91
N LEU A 168 7.51 -5.16 24.07
CA LEU A 168 8.76 -5.89 24.31
C LEU A 168 9.97 -4.96 24.12
N ASN A 169 10.81 -4.81 25.16
CA ASN A 169 12.15 -4.22 25.03
C ASN A 169 13.21 -5.28 24.68
N GLU A 170 12.98 -6.50 25.13
CA GLU A 170 13.78 -7.70 24.84
C GLU A 170 12.85 -8.86 24.53
N LEU A 171 13.33 -9.82 23.74
CA LEU A 171 12.58 -11.04 23.44
C LEU A 171 12.82 -12.10 24.53
N PRO A 172 11.80 -12.58 25.24
CA PRO A 172 11.95 -13.69 26.19
C PRO A 172 12.57 -14.93 25.55
N ALA A 173 13.65 -15.44 26.13
CA ALA A 173 14.40 -16.58 25.59
C ALA A 173 13.56 -17.86 25.48
N GLU A 174 12.48 -17.99 26.27
CA GLU A 174 11.53 -19.09 26.23
C GLU A 174 10.86 -19.23 24.87
N ILE A 175 10.59 -18.12 24.15
CA ILE A 175 10.02 -18.16 22.79
C ILE A 175 10.90 -19.00 21.86
N CYS A 176 12.22 -19.01 22.09
CA CYS A 176 13.18 -19.78 21.30
C CYS A 176 13.08 -21.31 21.53
N ARG A 177 12.24 -21.77 22.46
CA ARG A 177 11.93 -23.21 22.66
C ARG A 177 10.90 -23.73 21.64
N LEU A 178 10.20 -22.84 20.94
CA LEU A 178 9.15 -23.17 19.96
C LEU A 178 9.77 -23.60 18.62
N ARG A 179 10.41 -24.78 18.58
CA ARG A 179 11.16 -25.26 17.41
C ARG A 179 10.32 -25.51 16.16
N SER A 180 9.00 -25.69 16.32
CA SER A 180 8.02 -25.87 15.23
C SER A 180 7.55 -24.55 14.61
N LEU A 181 7.99 -23.41 15.15
CA LEU A 181 7.52 -22.09 14.72
C LEU A 181 8.03 -21.76 13.32
N GLU A 182 7.11 -21.47 12.41
CA GLU A 182 7.38 -21.14 11.00
C GLU A 182 7.20 -19.64 10.72
N MET A 183 6.34 -18.96 11.48
CA MET A 183 6.08 -17.53 11.33
C MET A 183 6.08 -16.85 12.69
N LEU A 184 6.89 -15.80 12.82
CA LEU A 184 6.96 -14.97 14.02
C LEU A 184 6.83 -13.49 13.63
N ASN A 185 5.83 -12.82 14.19
CA ASN A 185 5.65 -11.39 14.05
C ASN A 185 5.95 -10.68 15.38
N LEU A 186 6.95 -9.79 15.37
CA LEU A 186 7.41 -8.99 16.51
C LEU A 186 7.25 -7.49 16.25
N GLY A 187 6.32 -7.10 15.37
CA GLY A 187 6.11 -5.71 14.99
C GLY A 187 5.70 -4.79 16.14
N ASN A 188 5.98 -3.49 16.01
CA ASN A 188 5.62 -2.41 16.91
C ASN A 188 5.98 -2.71 18.38
N ASN A 189 7.21 -3.18 18.60
CA ASN A 189 7.81 -3.33 19.92
C ASN A 189 9.00 -2.36 20.03
N SER A 190 9.84 -2.52 21.06
CA SER A 190 11.06 -1.72 21.27
C SER A 190 12.33 -2.58 21.23
N LEU A 191 12.31 -3.66 20.45
CA LEU A 191 13.45 -4.57 20.33
C LEU A 191 14.61 -3.88 19.60
N SER A 192 15.83 -4.10 20.10
CA SER A 192 17.07 -3.64 19.47
C SER A 192 18.07 -4.77 19.19
N ASP A 193 17.86 -5.94 19.77
CA ASP A 193 18.66 -7.15 19.53
C ASP A 193 17.80 -8.43 19.74
N LEU A 194 18.39 -9.60 19.47
CA LEU A 194 17.80 -10.92 19.70
C LEU A 194 18.72 -11.78 20.57
N PRO A 195 18.19 -12.64 21.45
CA PRO A 195 19.01 -13.54 22.25
C PRO A 195 19.74 -14.56 21.37
N GLN A 196 20.93 -15.01 21.77
CA GLN A 196 21.68 -16.04 21.02
C GLN A 196 20.88 -17.33 20.82
N THR A 197 19.98 -17.67 21.75
CA THR A 197 19.10 -18.83 21.65
C THR A 197 18.13 -18.77 20.47
N PHE A 198 17.99 -17.63 19.78
CA PHE A 198 17.12 -17.47 18.62
C PHE A 198 17.48 -18.43 17.46
N GLU A 199 18.73 -18.89 17.39
CA GLU A 199 19.17 -19.92 16.45
C GLU A 199 18.40 -21.26 16.58
N ASN A 200 17.73 -21.50 17.71
CA ASN A 200 16.92 -22.70 17.95
C ASN A 200 15.61 -22.72 17.16
N LEU A 201 15.16 -21.59 16.59
CA LEU A 201 13.95 -21.50 15.77
C LEU A 201 14.21 -22.05 14.35
N VAL A 202 14.65 -23.30 14.27
CA VAL A 202 15.15 -23.95 13.05
C VAL A 202 14.10 -24.10 11.94
N SER A 203 12.81 -24.08 12.29
CA SER A 203 11.70 -24.17 11.32
C SER A 203 11.22 -22.80 10.83
N LEU A 204 11.81 -21.70 11.31
CA LEU A 204 11.30 -20.36 11.05
C LEU A 204 11.54 -19.95 9.60
N LYS A 205 10.45 -19.61 8.91
CA LYS A 205 10.43 -19.20 7.50
C LYS A 205 10.13 -17.72 7.31
N ILE A 206 9.31 -17.14 8.18
CA ILE A 206 8.82 -15.76 8.07
C ILE A 206 9.04 -15.02 9.39
N LEU A 207 9.74 -13.88 9.33
CA LEU A 207 10.06 -13.07 10.51
C LEU A 207 9.87 -11.57 10.24
N PHE A 208 9.10 -10.91 11.10
CA PHE A 208 8.78 -9.49 10.99
C PHE A 208 9.14 -8.69 12.22
N PHE A 209 9.80 -7.55 12.01
CA PHE A 209 10.23 -6.58 13.03
C PHE A 209 9.72 -5.16 12.74
N LEU A 210 8.57 -5.01 12.07
CA LEU A 210 8.01 -3.69 11.73
C LEU A 210 8.11 -2.72 12.92
N GLY A 211 8.64 -1.51 12.77
CA GLY A 211 8.54 -0.50 13.82
C GLY A 211 9.26 -0.84 15.14
N ASN A 212 10.49 -1.38 15.08
CA ASN A 212 11.34 -1.65 16.25
C ASN A 212 12.55 -0.69 16.28
N GLN A 213 13.57 -0.99 17.08
CA GLN A 213 14.73 -0.11 17.36
C GLN A 213 16.07 -0.70 16.87
N PHE A 214 16.05 -1.68 15.96
CA PHE A 214 17.29 -2.29 15.45
C PHE A 214 18.13 -1.27 14.67
N SER A 215 19.41 -1.17 15.01
CA SER A 215 20.42 -0.38 14.28
C SER A 215 21.32 -1.23 13.39
N VAL A 216 21.44 -2.52 13.70
CA VAL A 216 22.11 -3.57 12.91
C VAL A 216 21.24 -4.82 12.90
N ILE A 217 21.35 -5.64 11.85
CA ILE A 217 20.69 -6.95 11.83
C ILE A 217 21.48 -7.92 12.73
N PRO A 218 20.84 -8.58 13.72
CA PRO A 218 21.52 -9.51 14.62
C PRO A 218 22.16 -10.70 13.90
N ALA A 219 23.43 -10.98 14.21
CA ALA A 219 24.20 -12.04 13.55
C ALA A 219 23.61 -13.45 13.73
N VAL A 220 22.84 -13.68 14.80
CA VAL A 220 22.13 -14.94 15.06
C VAL A 220 21.19 -15.32 13.92
N LEU A 221 20.65 -14.35 13.18
CA LEU A 221 19.75 -14.62 12.05
C LEU A 221 20.46 -15.37 10.91
N GLY A 222 21.77 -15.20 10.75
CA GLY A 222 22.57 -15.94 9.78
C GLY A 222 22.60 -17.44 10.01
N LYS A 223 22.18 -17.93 11.19
CA LYS A 223 22.06 -19.35 11.52
C LYS A 223 20.73 -19.97 11.09
N LEU A 224 19.73 -19.16 10.73
CA LEU A 224 18.40 -19.65 10.37
C LEU A 224 18.35 -20.06 8.89
N THR A 225 18.72 -21.30 8.61
CA THR A 225 18.84 -21.84 7.23
C THR A 225 17.51 -22.07 6.52
N SER A 226 16.38 -21.95 7.22
CA SER A 226 15.03 -22.06 6.65
C SER A 226 14.32 -20.72 6.50
N LEU A 227 14.97 -19.61 6.87
CA LEU A 227 14.34 -18.29 6.83
C LEU A 227 14.25 -17.78 5.40
N GLU A 228 13.03 -17.59 4.89
CA GLU A 228 12.77 -17.19 3.50
C GLU A 228 12.34 -15.72 3.40
N ILE A 229 11.61 -15.21 4.39
CA ILE A 229 11.07 -13.84 4.39
C ILE A 229 11.49 -13.14 5.68
N LEU A 230 12.20 -12.02 5.52
CA LEU A 230 12.67 -11.19 6.62
C LEU A 230 12.30 -9.72 6.39
N SER A 231 11.65 -9.10 7.38
CA SER A 231 11.31 -7.68 7.35
C SER A 231 11.81 -6.94 8.59
N PHE A 232 12.58 -5.88 8.34
CA PHE A 232 12.94 -4.83 9.30
C PHE A 232 12.34 -3.49 8.90
N LYS A 233 11.17 -3.46 8.26
CA LYS A 233 10.52 -2.21 7.88
C LYS A 233 10.38 -1.24 9.06
N GLY A 234 10.71 0.04 8.88
CA GLY A 234 10.50 1.07 9.92
C GLY A 234 11.37 0.89 11.15
N ASN A 235 12.63 0.48 10.98
CA ASN A 235 13.62 0.39 12.05
C ASN A 235 14.62 1.56 11.94
N LYS A 236 15.77 1.44 12.59
CA LYS A 236 16.85 2.43 12.58
C LYS A 236 18.14 1.85 11.99
N LEU A 237 18.03 0.88 11.08
CA LEU A 237 19.18 0.15 10.54
C LEU A 237 20.11 1.12 9.83
N ILE A 238 21.37 1.15 10.28
CA ILE A 238 22.48 1.86 9.62
C ILE A 238 23.44 0.89 8.93
N ASP A 239 23.39 -0.39 9.32
CA ASP A 239 24.21 -1.49 8.81
C ASP A 239 23.38 -2.78 8.71
N LEU A 240 23.61 -3.59 7.67
CA LEU A 240 23.02 -4.92 7.52
C LEU A 240 23.87 -6.01 8.17
N GLY A 241 25.14 -5.73 8.47
CA GLY A 241 26.11 -6.76 8.83
C GLY A 241 26.40 -7.73 7.68
N GLU A 242 27.22 -8.75 7.93
CA GLU A 242 27.74 -9.64 6.87
C GLU A 242 27.07 -11.03 6.80
N ASN A 243 26.19 -11.35 7.76
CA ASN A 243 25.68 -12.70 7.98
C ASN A 243 24.15 -12.79 7.84
N LEU A 244 23.62 -12.36 6.70
CA LEU A 244 22.22 -12.61 6.36
C LEU A 244 22.00 -14.10 6.07
N PRO A 245 20.83 -14.67 6.45
CA PRO A 245 20.51 -16.05 6.10
C PRO A 245 20.47 -16.25 4.58
N VAL A 246 21.24 -17.21 4.08
CA VAL A 246 21.41 -17.44 2.63
C VAL A 246 20.15 -17.97 1.93
N SER A 247 19.19 -18.48 2.70
CA SER A 247 17.89 -18.99 2.23
C SER A 247 16.86 -17.90 1.90
N LEU A 248 17.21 -16.62 2.12
CA LEU A 248 16.27 -15.52 1.93
C LEU A 248 15.80 -15.39 0.49
N LYS A 249 14.48 -15.34 0.31
CA LYS A 249 13.77 -15.04 -0.93
C LYS A 249 13.22 -13.62 -0.93
N SER A 250 12.90 -13.07 0.23
CA SER A 250 12.36 -11.70 0.38
C SER A 250 12.99 -10.97 1.55
N LEU A 251 13.56 -9.80 1.28
CA LEU A 251 14.18 -8.94 2.28
C LEU A 251 13.56 -7.54 2.24
N VAL A 252 12.91 -7.14 3.33
CA VAL A 252 12.22 -5.84 3.44
C VAL A 252 12.93 -4.95 4.44
N LEU A 253 13.50 -3.86 3.95
CA LEU A 253 14.34 -2.90 4.68
C LEU A 253 13.85 -1.45 4.48
N THR A 254 12.62 -1.27 3.97
CA THR A 254 11.99 0.04 3.78
C THR A 254 11.94 0.85 5.08
N ASP A 255 12.07 2.18 4.98
CA ASP A 255 12.02 3.09 6.13
C ASP A 255 13.12 2.78 7.16
N ASN A 256 14.39 2.88 6.74
CA ASN A 256 15.58 2.71 7.59
C ASN A 256 16.60 3.83 7.29
N LEU A 257 17.86 3.67 7.74
CA LEU A 257 18.91 4.69 7.65
C LEU A 257 20.16 4.18 6.93
N LEU A 258 20.03 3.13 6.12
CA LEU A 258 21.15 2.46 5.44
C LEU A 258 21.82 3.39 4.44
N LYS A 259 23.15 3.48 4.49
CA LYS A 259 23.96 4.27 3.54
C LYS A 259 24.57 3.46 2.40
N SER A 260 24.73 2.17 2.62
CA SER A 260 25.28 1.19 1.68
C SER A 260 24.73 -0.20 2.01
N LEU A 261 24.92 -1.14 1.09
CA LEU A 261 24.73 -2.58 1.32
C LEU A 261 26.10 -3.27 1.26
N PRO A 262 26.33 -4.33 2.05
CA PRO A 262 27.57 -5.11 1.99
C PRO A 262 27.63 -5.96 0.72
N SER A 263 28.84 -6.32 0.27
CA SER A 263 29.04 -7.19 -0.88
C SER A 263 28.49 -8.61 -0.66
N SER A 264 28.37 -9.04 0.61
CA SER A 264 27.74 -10.31 1.00
C SER A 264 26.28 -10.44 0.57
N ILE A 265 25.60 -9.35 0.17
CA ILE A 265 24.27 -9.43 -0.44
C ILE A 265 24.24 -10.35 -1.67
N GLY A 266 25.35 -10.44 -2.42
CA GLY A 266 25.47 -11.33 -3.57
C GLY A 266 25.46 -12.83 -3.25
N LYS A 267 25.57 -13.19 -1.96
CA LYS A 267 25.42 -14.59 -1.50
C LYS A 267 23.96 -15.03 -1.45
N LEU A 268 23.00 -14.10 -1.48
CA LEU A 268 21.57 -14.41 -1.42
C LEU A 268 21.04 -14.82 -2.80
N THR A 269 21.56 -15.92 -3.36
CA THR A 269 21.27 -16.35 -4.73
C THR A 269 19.80 -16.75 -4.95
N ASP A 270 19.07 -17.00 -3.88
CA ASP A 270 17.63 -17.29 -3.89
C ASP A 270 16.73 -16.04 -3.73
N LEU A 271 17.34 -14.86 -3.57
CA LEU A 271 16.60 -13.61 -3.37
C LEU A 271 15.78 -13.25 -4.60
N GLN A 272 14.48 -13.09 -4.41
CA GLN A 272 13.49 -12.70 -5.42
C GLN A 272 13.01 -11.26 -5.24
N LYS A 273 13.03 -10.76 -4.00
CA LYS A 273 12.47 -9.46 -3.64
C LYS A 273 13.35 -8.73 -2.63
N ILE A 274 13.68 -7.48 -2.92
CA ILE A 274 14.37 -6.58 -1.98
C ILE A 274 13.74 -5.19 -1.93
N MET A 275 13.33 -4.76 -0.73
CA MET A 275 12.71 -3.45 -0.50
C MET A 275 13.61 -2.53 0.29
N LEU A 276 14.07 -1.45 -0.34
CA LEU A 276 15.09 -0.53 0.18
C LEU A 276 14.64 0.93 0.13
N SER A 277 13.39 1.21 -0.21
CA SER A 277 12.89 2.57 -0.29
C SER A 277 12.99 3.32 1.03
N ASN A 278 13.13 4.64 0.95
CA ASN A 278 13.23 5.53 2.10
C ASN A 278 14.39 5.12 3.03
N ASN A 279 15.60 5.09 2.46
CA ASN A 279 16.87 4.90 3.14
C ASN A 279 17.80 6.07 2.73
N LYS A 280 19.12 5.93 2.97
CA LYS A 280 20.15 6.91 2.61
C LYS A 280 21.20 6.32 1.67
N LEU A 281 20.81 5.34 0.85
CA LEU A 281 21.74 4.60 0.00
C LEU A 281 22.35 5.56 -1.02
N SER A 282 23.68 5.65 -1.03
CA SER A 282 24.44 6.47 -1.99
C SER A 282 24.92 5.67 -3.20
N SER A 283 25.03 4.35 -3.04
CA SER A 283 25.40 3.38 -4.08
C SER A 283 24.84 1.99 -3.76
N LEU A 284 24.92 1.09 -4.74
CA LEU A 284 24.64 -0.35 -4.58
C LEU A 284 25.91 -1.15 -4.88
N PRO A 285 26.17 -2.26 -4.17
CA PRO A 285 27.27 -3.16 -4.50
C PRO A 285 27.01 -3.86 -5.84
N ALA A 286 28.06 -4.06 -6.64
CA ALA A 286 27.96 -4.77 -7.91
C ALA A 286 27.52 -6.24 -7.71
N GLU A 287 27.87 -6.82 -6.56
CA GLU A 287 27.52 -8.17 -6.16
C GLU A 287 26.01 -8.41 -6.06
N LEU A 288 25.18 -7.37 -5.96
CA LEU A 288 23.72 -7.53 -6.04
C LEU A 288 23.29 -8.16 -7.38
N ALA A 289 24.07 -7.97 -8.45
CA ALA A 289 23.84 -8.59 -9.75
C ALA A 289 24.08 -10.11 -9.75
N LEU A 290 24.65 -10.70 -8.69
CA LEU A 290 24.77 -12.16 -8.51
C LEU A 290 23.44 -12.81 -8.11
N CYS A 291 22.48 -12.04 -7.60
CA CYS A 291 21.14 -12.52 -7.25
C CYS A 291 20.29 -12.70 -8.52
N LYS A 292 20.59 -13.72 -9.34
CA LYS A 292 19.96 -13.91 -10.66
C LYS A 292 18.46 -14.17 -10.62
N LYS A 293 17.91 -14.60 -9.48
CA LYS A 293 16.47 -14.78 -9.25
C LYS A 293 15.74 -13.49 -8.82
N LEU A 294 16.45 -12.37 -8.67
CA LEU A 294 15.89 -11.12 -8.20
C LEU A 294 14.89 -10.56 -9.22
N GLU A 295 13.63 -10.48 -8.81
CA GLU A 295 12.53 -10.06 -9.67
C GLU A 295 12.02 -8.66 -9.35
N LEU A 296 12.17 -8.24 -8.09
CA LEU A 296 11.59 -7.02 -7.58
C LEU A 296 12.58 -6.25 -6.71
N ILE A 297 12.81 -4.98 -7.06
CA ILE A 297 13.64 -4.04 -6.32
C ILE A 297 12.89 -2.70 -6.17
N ARG A 298 12.64 -2.24 -4.94
CA ARG A 298 12.27 -0.82 -4.70
C ARG A 298 13.43 -0.08 -4.03
N LEU A 299 13.86 1.01 -4.65
CA LEU A 299 14.96 1.91 -4.23
C LEU A 299 14.51 3.36 -4.13
N SER A 300 13.21 3.64 -4.26
CA SER A 300 12.70 5.01 -4.28
C SER A 300 13.06 5.78 -3.01
N LYS A 301 13.30 7.09 -3.12
CA LYS A 301 13.69 7.95 -1.98
C LYS A 301 14.98 7.47 -1.29
N ASN A 302 16.08 7.52 -2.03
CA ASN A 302 17.44 7.30 -1.54
C ASN A 302 18.36 8.44 -2.05
N GLU A 303 19.67 8.29 -1.89
CA GLU A 303 20.69 9.26 -2.32
C GLU A 303 21.51 8.73 -3.52
N LEU A 304 20.93 7.82 -4.31
CA LEU A 304 21.64 7.13 -5.38
C LEU A 304 21.98 8.08 -6.54
N LYS A 305 23.27 8.06 -6.93
CA LYS A 305 23.80 8.84 -8.07
C LYS A 305 23.96 8.01 -9.36
N ALA A 306 24.00 6.69 -9.22
CA ALA A 306 24.00 5.75 -10.34
C ALA A 306 23.52 4.37 -9.87
N ILE A 307 23.13 3.54 -10.82
CA ILE A 307 22.88 2.11 -10.64
C ILE A 307 24.03 1.34 -11.30
N PRO A 308 24.63 0.34 -10.63
CA PRO A 308 25.61 -0.56 -11.26
C PRO A 308 25.06 -1.17 -12.55
N LYS A 309 25.85 -1.14 -13.64
CA LYS A 309 25.41 -1.58 -14.98
C LYS A 309 24.86 -3.01 -14.98
N ASP A 310 25.48 -3.90 -14.22
CA ASP A 310 25.12 -5.33 -14.15
C ASP A 310 23.70 -5.57 -13.57
N ILE A 311 23.14 -4.62 -12.82
CA ILE A 311 21.75 -4.70 -12.34
C ILE A 311 20.78 -4.59 -13.52
N PHE A 312 21.11 -3.80 -14.54
CA PHE A 312 20.27 -3.66 -15.72
C PHE A 312 20.20 -4.93 -16.58
N ASP A 313 21.16 -5.84 -16.40
CA ASP A 313 21.22 -7.13 -17.09
C ASP A 313 20.72 -8.32 -16.24
N LEU A 314 20.04 -8.05 -15.11
CA LEU A 314 19.41 -9.10 -14.31
C LEU A 314 18.27 -9.78 -15.09
N PRO A 315 18.33 -11.11 -15.30
CA PRO A 315 17.42 -11.80 -16.22
C PRO A 315 16.00 -11.86 -15.69
N SER A 316 15.79 -11.87 -14.37
CA SER A 316 14.46 -12.03 -13.77
C SER A 316 13.81 -10.73 -13.29
N LEU A 317 14.53 -9.59 -13.36
CA LEU A 317 14.08 -8.30 -12.84
C LEU A 317 12.94 -7.74 -13.70
N ALA A 318 11.75 -7.64 -13.10
CA ALA A 318 10.51 -7.22 -13.75
C ALA A 318 9.93 -5.95 -13.12
N TRP A 319 10.07 -5.80 -11.81
CA TRP A 319 9.50 -4.68 -11.07
C TRP A 319 10.60 -3.89 -10.37
N PHE A 320 10.95 -2.78 -10.99
CA PHE A 320 12.06 -1.93 -10.58
C PHE A 320 11.52 -0.53 -10.32
N ALA A 321 11.76 0.01 -9.13
CA ALA A 321 11.39 1.38 -8.80
C ALA A 321 12.58 2.11 -8.19
N VAL A 322 12.85 3.31 -8.69
CA VAL A 322 14.02 4.10 -8.30
C VAL A 322 13.73 5.59 -8.22
N GLY A 323 12.45 5.97 -8.24
CA GLY A 323 11.99 7.37 -8.19
C GLY A 323 12.54 8.15 -7.00
N SER A 324 12.55 9.47 -7.12
CA SER A 324 13.03 10.36 -6.05
C SER A 324 14.48 10.08 -5.61
N ASN A 325 15.38 9.80 -6.55
CA ASN A 325 16.84 9.72 -6.33
C ASN A 325 17.57 10.83 -7.11
N PRO A 326 18.76 11.28 -6.68
CA PRO A 326 19.55 12.28 -7.43
C PRO A 326 19.79 11.95 -8.90
N MET A 327 19.88 10.67 -9.26
CA MET A 327 20.08 10.21 -10.64
C MET A 327 18.82 10.14 -11.50
N THR A 328 17.63 10.18 -10.89
CA THR A 328 16.39 10.21 -11.68
C THR A 328 16.16 11.62 -12.22
N PRO A 329 15.73 11.77 -13.49
CA PRO A 329 15.32 13.07 -14.02
C PRO A 329 14.25 13.72 -13.12
N PRO A 330 14.28 15.05 -12.96
CA PRO A 330 13.29 15.75 -12.18
C PRO A 330 11.89 15.59 -12.81
N VAL A 331 10.88 15.36 -11.97
CA VAL A 331 9.49 15.29 -12.45
C VAL A 331 9.00 16.68 -12.91
N PRO A 332 8.19 16.75 -13.98
CA PRO A 332 7.64 18.02 -14.45
C PRO A 332 6.58 18.56 -13.48
N SER A 333 6.22 19.84 -13.65
CA SER A 333 5.05 20.39 -12.97
C SER A 333 3.78 19.64 -13.39
N ILE A 334 2.91 19.37 -12.41
CA ILE A 334 1.63 18.68 -12.61
C ILE A 334 0.77 19.48 -13.60
N ARG A 335 0.38 18.86 -14.73
CA ARG A 335 -0.36 19.52 -15.83
C ARG A 335 -1.86 19.26 -15.81
N VAL A 336 -2.48 19.41 -14.64
CA VAL A 336 -3.94 19.27 -14.47
C VAL A 336 -4.45 20.38 -13.54
N PRO A 337 -5.74 20.77 -13.63
CA PRO A 337 -6.30 21.81 -12.76
C PRO A 337 -6.21 21.42 -11.28
N GLU A 338 -5.95 22.42 -10.44
CA GLU A 338 -6.13 22.30 -8.99
C GLU A 338 -7.62 22.42 -8.65
N GLN A 339 -8.08 21.54 -7.76
CA GLN A 339 -9.48 21.35 -7.39
C GLN A 339 -9.64 21.36 -5.87
N THR A 340 -10.85 21.59 -5.39
CA THR A 340 -11.19 21.56 -3.97
C THR A 340 -12.19 20.45 -3.66
N VAL A 341 -12.13 19.91 -2.44
CA VAL A 341 -13.04 18.82 -2.02
C VAL A 341 -14.51 19.23 -2.16
N ASP A 342 -14.83 20.51 -1.95
CA ASP A 342 -16.20 21.03 -2.03
C ASP A 342 -16.81 20.96 -3.44
N GLN A 343 -16.01 20.77 -4.49
CA GLN A 343 -16.49 20.57 -5.86
C GLN A 343 -17.12 19.18 -6.07
N PHE A 344 -16.96 18.27 -5.11
CA PHE A 344 -17.36 16.88 -5.25
C PHE A 344 -18.40 16.47 -4.20
N GLU A 345 -19.29 15.57 -4.59
CA GLU A 345 -20.10 14.77 -3.66
C GLU A 345 -19.44 13.39 -3.56
N ILE A 346 -18.85 13.07 -2.41
CA ILE A 346 -18.15 11.79 -2.17
C ILE A 346 -19.10 10.84 -1.46
N PHE A 347 -19.32 9.64 -1.99
CA PHE A 347 -20.39 8.76 -1.49
C PHE A 347 -20.07 7.27 -1.37
N GLU A 348 -18.97 6.76 -1.93
CA GLU A 348 -18.60 5.35 -1.79
C GLU A 348 -17.08 5.18 -1.69
N ARG A 349 -16.61 4.31 -0.79
CA ARG A 349 -15.19 3.92 -0.74
C ARG A 349 -14.96 2.73 -1.67
N LEU A 350 -14.21 2.95 -2.75
CA LEU A 350 -13.86 1.92 -3.73
C LEU A 350 -12.74 1.01 -3.25
N GLY A 351 -11.80 1.54 -2.46
CA GLY A 351 -10.65 0.76 -1.98
C GLY A 351 -9.80 1.48 -0.95
N LYS A 352 -8.88 0.72 -0.34
CA LYS A 352 -7.82 1.22 0.54
C LYS A 352 -6.56 0.40 0.27
N GLY A 353 -5.48 1.09 -0.09
CA GLY A 353 -4.15 0.50 -0.32
C GLY A 353 -3.09 1.13 0.59
N ALA A 354 -1.83 0.73 0.39
CA ALA A 354 -0.71 1.29 1.14
C ALA A 354 -0.51 2.79 0.89
N SER A 355 -0.87 3.26 -0.30
CA SER A 355 -0.71 4.66 -0.73
C SER A 355 -1.88 5.56 -0.35
N GLY A 356 -3.07 5.03 -0.06
CA GLY A 356 -4.23 5.87 0.20
C GLY A 356 -5.58 5.16 0.21
N LYS A 357 -6.63 5.96 0.37
CA LYS A 357 -8.03 5.54 0.27
C LYS A 357 -8.61 6.07 -1.05
N VAL A 358 -9.29 5.22 -1.81
CA VAL A 358 -9.94 5.60 -3.08
C VAL A 358 -11.44 5.66 -2.88
N TYR A 359 -12.05 6.74 -3.34
CA TYR A 359 -13.48 6.99 -3.25
C TYR A 359 -14.08 7.27 -4.61
N ARG A 360 -15.33 6.86 -4.80
CA ARG A 360 -16.19 7.32 -5.88
C ARG A 360 -16.82 8.63 -5.46
N ALA A 361 -16.82 9.58 -6.39
CA ALA A 361 -17.42 10.88 -6.21
C ALA A 361 -18.13 11.38 -7.48
N MET A 362 -19.01 12.36 -7.33
CA MET A 362 -19.69 13.05 -8.42
C MET A 362 -19.22 14.50 -8.46
N MET A 363 -18.80 14.98 -9.62
CA MET A 363 -18.52 16.40 -9.83
C MET A 363 -19.83 17.19 -9.78
N LYS A 364 -19.92 18.17 -8.89
CA LYS A 364 -21.18 18.91 -8.66
C LYS A 364 -21.66 19.69 -9.87
N GLU A 365 -20.72 20.26 -10.63
CA GLU A 365 -20.97 21.10 -11.80
C GLU A 365 -21.34 20.28 -13.04
N THR A 366 -20.51 19.30 -13.40
CA THR A 366 -20.66 18.53 -14.65
C THR A 366 -21.57 17.30 -14.50
N LYS A 367 -21.84 16.86 -13.27
CA LYS A 367 -22.51 15.58 -12.98
C LYS A 367 -21.76 14.36 -13.55
N GLU A 368 -20.44 14.46 -13.69
CA GLU A 368 -19.58 13.34 -14.06
C GLU A 368 -19.11 12.55 -12.83
N GLU A 369 -19.14 11.22 -12.91
CA GLU A 369 -18.54 10.35 -11.89
C GLU A 369 -17.01 10.32 -12.04
N VAL A 370 -16.31 10.41 -10.91
CA VAL A 370 -14.85 10.37 -10.81
C VAL A 370 -14.39 9.45 -9.69
N ALA A 371 -13.12 9.06 -9.72
CA ALA A 371 -12.45 8.45 -8.58
C ALA A 371 -11.51 9.46 -7.93
N ILE A 372 -11.50 9.52 -6.60
CA ILE A 372 -10.62 10.38 -5.81
C ILE A 372 -9.75 9.50 -4.91
N LYS A 373 -8.44 9.46 -5.19
CA LYS A 373 -7.43 8.78 -4.37
C LYS A 373 -6.83 9.77 -3.40
N PHE A 374 -7.23 9.68 -2.14
CA PHE A 374 -6.66 10.44 -1.04
C PHE A 374 -5.40 9.74 -0.52
N PHE A 375 -4.26 10.41 -0.63
CA PHE A 375 -2.98 9.84 -0.23
C PHE A 375 -2.82 9.82 1.29
N HIS A 376 -2.20 8.77 1.83
CA HIS A 376 -1.70 8.79 3.20
C HIS A 376 -0.53 9.80 3.33
N LYS A 377 -0.20 10.27 4.54
CA LYS A 377 0.81 11.34 4.78
C LYS A 377 2.07 11.16 3.91
N PHE A 378 2.58 12.27 3.36
CA PHE A 378 3.62 12.39 2.31
C PHE A 378 4.86 11.46 2.42
N ASN A 379 5.23 11.02 3.62
CA ASN A 379 6.49 10.30 3.87
C ASN A 379 6.39 8.77 3.93
N ALA A 380 5.20 8.15 3.85
CA ALA A 380 5.02 6.75 4.27
C ALA A 380 4.83 5.70 3.14
N ILE A 381 5.14 6.01 1.88
CA ILE A 381 4.86 5.11 0.75
C ILE A 381 6.17 4.50 0.23
N SER A 382 6.20 3.16 0.14
CA SER A 382 7.36 2.36 -0.29
C SER A 382 7.70 2.53 -1.77
N ASP A 383 6.76 3.00 -2.57
CA ASP A 383 6.87 2.91 -4.03
C ASP A 383 7.39 4.22 -4.63
N GLY A 384 7.12 5.36 -3.98
CA GLY A 384 7.54 6.67 -4.46
C GLY A 384 6.92 7.83 -3.68
N SER A 385 7.08 9.04 -4.21
CA SER A 385 6.40 10.24 -3.72
C SER A 385 5.03 10.38 -4.39
N PRO A 386 3.94 10.66 -3.63
CA PRO A 386 2.64 10.99 -4.24
C PRO A 386 2.69 12.14 -5.26
N LEU A 387 3.59 13.10 -5.06
CA LEU A 387 3.75 14.21 -6.01
C LEU A 387 4.38 13.75 -7.32
N ASP A 388 5.33 12.82 -7.25
CA ASP A 388 5.97 12.23 -8.43
C ASP A 388 4.94 11.38 -9.19
N GLU A 389 4.14 10.58 -8.48
CA GLU A 389 3.02 9.79 -9.05
C GLU A 389 2.06 10.71 -9.82
N LEU A 390 1.62 11.82 -9.21
CA LEU A 390 0.73 12.80 -9.84
C LEU A 390 1.37 13.48 -11.07
N ALA A 391 2.63 13.89 -10.95
CA ALA A 391 3.35 14.54 -12.04
C ALA A 391 3.52 13.61 -13.24
N ILE A 392 3.94 12.37 -13.01
CA ILE A 392 4.10 11.33 -14.03
C ILE A 392 2.74 11.00 -14.66
N SER A 393 1.70 10.78 -13.84
CA SER A 393 0.35 10.51 -14.34
C SER A 393 -0.18 11.66 -15.22
N SER A 394 0.22 12.91 -14.98
CA SER A 394 -0.22 14.07 -15.76
C SER A 394 0.40 14.18 -17.16
N ILE A 395 1.49 13.45 -17.46
CA ILE A 395 2.16 13.49 -18.76
C ILE A 395 1.90 12.27 -19.64
N VAL A 396 1.34 11.19 -19.08
CA VAL A 396 0.96 10.00 -19.84
C VAL A 396 -0.44 10.20 -20.42
N ASN A 397 -0.53 10.32 -21.73
CA ASN A 397 -1.81 10.48 -22.44
C ASN A 397 -2.18 9.21 -23.20
N SER A 398 -3.09 8.40 -22.65
CA SER A 398 -3.62 7.19 -23.29
C SER A 398 -5.01 6.85 -22.77
N SER A 399 -5.88 6.35 -23.64
CA SER A 399 -7.18 5.80 -23.26
C SER A 399 -7.07 4.49 -22.48
N HIS A 400 -5.90 3.84 -22.48
CA HIS A 400 -5.62 2.58 -21.79
C HIS A 400 -4.87 2.75 -20.47
N VAL A 401 -4.75 4.00 -20.00
CA VAL A 401 -4.13 4.37 -18.72
C VAL A 401 -5.12 5.24 -17.94
N GLN A 402 -5.21 5.06 -16.62
CA GLN A 402 -6.06 5.91 -15.78
C GLN A 402 -5.62 7.37 -15.85
N ARG A 403 -6.50 8.23 -16.35
CA ARG A 403 -6.19 9.63 -16.59
C ARG A 403 -6.43 10.47 -15.35
N LEU A 404 -5.43 11.27 -15.00
CA LEU A 404 -5.53 12.32 -14.00
C LEU A 404 -6.37 13.49 -14.57
N LEU A 405 -7.43 13.85 -13.85
CA LEU A 405 -8.35 14.95 -14.19
C LEU A 405 -8.02 16.23 -13.42
N GLY A 406 -7.50 16.09 -12.20
CA GLY A 406 -7.19 17.20 -11.32
C GLY A 406 -6.47 16.75 -10.05
N VAL A 407 -6.01 17.72 -9.28
CA VAL A 407 -5.34 17.48 -7.99
C VAL A 407 -5.97 18.33 -6.90
N ILE A 408 -6.20 17.72 -5.75
CA ILE A 408 -6.60 18.41 -4.53
C ILE A 408 -5.39 18.48 -3.61
N ARG A 409 -5.03 19.68 -3.13
CA ARG A 409 -3.90 19.85 -2.18
C ARG A 409 -4.34 19.93 -0.72
N LYS A 410 -5.56 20.40 -0.48
CA LYS A 410 -6.11 20.65 0.87
C LYS A 410 -7.51 20.04 0.99
N PRO A 411 -7.87 19.50 2.18
CA PRO A 411 -7.06 19.42 3.40
C PRO A 411 -5.96 18.34 3.34
N MET A 412 -6.00 17.48 2.32
CA MET A 412 -5.05 16.40 2.11
C MET A 412 -4.81 16.22 0.61
N LEU A 413 -3.60 15.81 0.23
CA LEU A 413 -3.27 15.56 -1.17
C LEU A 413 -4.15 14.44 -1.74
N ALA A 414 -4.76 14.67 -2.90
CA ALA A 414 -5.52 13.66 -3.62
C ALA A 414 -5.41 13.79 -5.14
N ALA A 415 -5.46 12.63 -5.81
CA ALA A 415 -5.63 12.53 -7.24
C ALA A 415 -7.11 12.44 -7.59
N VAL A 416 -7.61 13.27 -8.50
CA VAL A 416 -8.92 13.12 -9.11
C VAL A 416 -8.72 12.50 -10.47
N THR A 417 -9.29 11.32 -10.71
CA THR A 417 -9.06 10.52 -11.92
C THR A 417 -10.36 10.11 -12.58
N THR A 418 -10.27 9.67 -13.84
CA THR A 418 -11.38 8.95 -14.49
C THR A 418 -11.79 7.76 -13.65
N ILE A 419 -13.10 7.54 -13.54
CA ILE A 419 -13.64 6.33 -12.90
C ILE A 419 -13.70 5.17 -13.89
N SER A 420 -13.41 3.97 -13.42
CA SER A 420 -13.53 2.75 -14.21
C SER A 420 -14.99 2.29 -14.35
N ARG A 421 -15.25 1.39 -15.30
CA ARG A 421 -16.60 0.84 -15.55
C ARG A 421 -17.14 0.12 -14.30
N ARG A 422 -18.45 0.21 -14.02
CA ARG A 422 -19.06 -0.44 -12.84
C ARG A 422 -18.85 -1.96 -12.78
N SER A 423 -18.78 -2.63 -13.93
CA SER A 423 -18.50 -4.07 -14.05
C SER A 423 -17.03 -4.43 -13.88
N SER A 424 -16.12 -3.47 -14.00
CA SER A 424 -14.68 -3.74 -14.01
C SER A 424 -14.11 -4.00 -12.61
N LYS A 425 -13.11 -4.87 -12.54
CA LYS A 425 -12.40 -5.25 -11.32
C LYS A 425 -10.90 -5.34 -11.61
N ASN A 426 -10.08 -5.24 -10.57
CA ASN A 426 -8.66 -5.56 -10.67
C ASN A 426 -8.53 -7.03 -11.12
N LEU A 427 -7.64 -7.28 -12.10
CA LEU A 427 -7.45 -8.64 -12.67
C LEU A 427 -6.86 -9.62 -11.67
N GLY A 428 -6.07 -9.12 -10.72
CA GLY A 428 -5.43 -9.90 -9.67
C GLY A 428 -5.58 -9.25 -8.30
N SER A 429 -5.15 -10.00 -7.30
CA SER A 429 -4.86 -9.53 -5.95
C SER A 429 -3.34 -9.51 -5.74
N PRO A 430 -2.83 -8.65 -4.85
CA PRO A 430 -1.39 -8.54 -4.62
C PRO A 430 -0.72 -9.87 -4.25
N PRO A 431 0.63 -9.96 -4.36
CA PRO A 431 1.37 -11.15 -3.98
C PRO A 431 1.17 -11.55 -2.51
N SER A 432 1.31 -12.84 -2.23
CA SER A 432 1.21 -13.42 -0.88
C SER A 432 2.58 -13.88 -0.37
N PHE A 433 2.64 -14.38 0.87
CA PHE A 433 3.89 -14.99 1.38
C PHE A 433 4.31 -16.27 0.64
N SER A 434 3.38 -16.94 -0.05
CA SER A 434 3.73 -18.14 -0.84
C SER A 434 4.23 -17.79 -2.24
N THR A 435 3.65 -16.76 -2.86
CA THR A 435 4.01 -16.35 -4.22
C THR A 435 5.14 -15.33 -4.27
N ILE A 436 5.38 -14.61 -3.15
CA ILE A 436 6.41 -13.60 -2.90
C ILE A 436 6.31 -12.36 -3.80
N THR A 437 6.38 -12.58 -5.10
CA THR A 437 6.38 -11.54 -6.15
C THR A 437 5.25 -11.71 -7.16
N ARG A 438 4.60 -12.88 -7.26
CA ARG A 438 3.53 -13.13 -8.25
C ARG A 438 2.14 -12.82 -7.67
N ASP A 439 1.27 -12.23 -8.47
CA ASP A 439 -0.10 -11.93 -8.05
C ASP A 439 -0.89 -13.21 -7.77
N THR A 440 -1.95 -13.06 -6.97
CA THR A 440 -2.92 -14.11 -6.72
C THR A 440 -4.20 -13.80 -7.47
N TYR A 441 -4.87 -14.84 -7.98
CA TYR A 441 -6.06 -14.66 -8.82
C TYR A 441 -7.28 -15.25 -8.11
N ARG A 442 -8.44 -14.64 -8.34
CA ARG A 442 -9.73 -15.24 -7.98
C ARG A 442 -10.14 -16.21 -9.08
N ASP A 443 -11.08 -17.09 -8.75
CA ASP A 443 -11.71 -17.93 -9.76
C ASP A 443 -12.54 -17.05 -10.71
N PHE A 444 -12.01 -16.84 -11.89
CA PHE A 444 -12.71 -16.28 -13.02
C PHE A 444 -12.17 -16.89 -14.31
N THR A 445 -12.97 -16.74 -15.35
CA THR A 445 -12.68 -17.21 -16.69
C THR A 445 -13.05 -16.14 -17.71
N MET A 446 -12.48 -16.25 -18.91
CA MET A 446 -12.83 -15.40 -20.04
C MET A 446 -12.62 -16.13 -21.37
N SER A 447 -13.20 -15.60 -22.44
CA SER A 447 -12.91 -16.07 -23.79
C SER A 447 -11.48 -15.69 -24.22
N ALA A 448 -10.89 -16.47 -25.13
CA ALA A 448 -9.59 -16.15 -25.71
C ALA A 448 -9.58 -14.76 -26.36
N THR A 449 -10.67 -14.41 -27.05
CA THR A 449 -10.91 -13.09 -27.65
C THR A 449 -10.85 -11.96 -26.64
N ASN A 450 -11.51 -12.10 -25.48
CA ASN A 450 -11.50 -11.07 -24.46
C ASN A 450 -10.13 -10.96 -23.77
N CYS A 451 -9.44 -12.09 -23.58
CA CYS A 451 -8.06 -12.10 -23.11
C CYS A 451 -7.14 -11.32 -24.06
N LEU A 452 -7.24 -11.57 -25.37
CA LEU A 452 -6.50 -10.83 -26.39
C LEU A 452 -6.83 -9.33 -26.35
N LYS A 453 -8.11 -8.95 -26.29
CA LYS A 453 -8.53 -7.54 -26.19
C LYS A 453 -7.96 -6.83 -24.97
N ILE A 454 -7.93 -7.50 -23.81
CA ILE A 454 -7.34 -6.98 -22.57
C ILE A 454 -5.84 -6.75 -22.77
N LEU A 455 -5.12 -7.77 -23.24
CA LEU A 455 -3.67 -7.70 -23.43
C LEU A 455 -3.26 -6.70 -24.52
N GLN A 456 -4.06 -6.54 -25.58
CA GLN A 456 -3.89 -5.48 -26.59
C GLN A 456 -3.96 -4.08 -25.97
N GLN A 457 -4.94 -3.84 -25.09
CA GLN A 457 -5.12 -2.55 -24.42
C GLN A 457 -3.99 -2.26 -23.43
N VAL A 458 -3.60 -3.27 -22.64
CA VAL A 458 -2.47 -3.16 -21.70
C VAL A 458 -1.16 -2.91 -22.48
N ALA A 459 -0.89 -3.61 -23.58
CA ALA A 459 0.28 -3.37 -24.41
C ALA A 459 0.29 -1.95 -25.01
N SER A 460 -0.85 -1.46 -25.51
CA SER A 460 -0.99 -0.08 -25.98
C SER A 460 -0.78 0.96 -24.87
N GLY A 461 -1.30 0.70 -23.68
CA GLY A 461 -1.09 1.54 -22.49
C GLY A 461 0.38 1.61 -22.10
N LEU A 462 1.04 0.45 -22.02
CA LEU A 462 2.46 0.37 -21.69
C LEU A 462 3.34 1.06 -22.74
N ALA A 463 3.02 0.89 -24.03
CA ALA A 463 3.71 1.59 -25.11
C ALA A 463 3.58 3.12 -24.98
N ALA A 464 2.43 3.62 -24.55
CA ALA A 464 2.23 5.05 -24.30
C ALA A 464 3.00 5.57 -23.07
N ILE A 465 3.11 4.75 -22.02
CA ILE A 465 3.93 5.05 -20.83
C ILE A 465 5.41 5.17 -21.25
N HIS A 466 5.92 4.18 -21.97
CA HIS A 466 7.30 4.18 -22.49
C HIS A 466 7.56 5.33 -23.46
N SER A 467 6.60 5.64 -24.34
CA SER A 467 6.69 6.78 -25.26
C SER A 467 6.58 8.14 -24.56
N ALA A 468 6.22 8.20 -23.27
CA ALA A 468 6.30 9.39 -22.44
C ALA A 468 7.64 9.53 -21.68
N GLY A 469 8.53 8.53 -21.74
CA GLY A 469 9.81 8.54 -21.00
C GLY A 469 9.66 8.08 -19.56
N VAL A 470 8.65 7.25 -19.34
CA VAL A 470 8.27 6.73 -18.03
C VAL A 470 8.49 5.22 -18.04
N CYS A 471 9.14 4.69 -17.02
CA CYS A 471 9.06 3.27 -16.69
C CYS A 471 7.93 3.10 -15.67
N HIS A 472 7.04 2.12 -15.89
CA HIS A 472 5.94 1.89 -14.97
C HIS A 472 6.47 1.32 -13.64
N GLY A 473 7.37 0.33 -13.72
CA GLY A 473 8.08 -0.25 -12.57
C GLY A 473 7.22 -1.17 -11.69
N ASP A 474 5.93 -1.30 -11.98
CA ASP A 474 4.95 -2.01 -11.13
C ASP A 474 3.78 -2.60 -11.93
N LEU A 475 4.04 -3.06 -13.16
CA LEU A 475 2.99 -3.64 -14.00
C LEU A 475 2.56 -5.01 -13.45
N TYR A 476 1.34 -5.06 -12.92
CA TYR A 476 0.75 -6.23 -12.27
C TYR A 476 -0.72 -6.37 -12.63
N ALA A 477 -1.28 -7.57 -12.47
CA ALA A 477 -2.72 -7.78 -12.64
C ALA A 477 -3.53 -7.01 -11.60
N HIS A 478 -3.03 -6.87 -10.36
CA HIS A 478 -3.68 -6.04 -9.35
C HIS A 478 -3.62 -4.53 -9.66
N ASN A 479 -2.76 -4.09 -10.57
CA ASN A 479 -2.69 -2.71 -11.07
C ASN A 479 -3.37 -2.53 -12.44
N ILE A 480 -4.14 -3.53 -12.88
CA ILE A 480 -4.93 -3.45 -14.12
C ILE A 480 -6.39 -3.64 -13.78
N MET A 481 -7.20 -2.63 -14.11
CA MET A 481 -8.65 -2.72 -14.05
C MET A 481 -9.16 -3.30 -15.36
N ALA A 482 -9.99 -4.34 -15.31
CA ALA A 482 -10.56 -4.95 -16.49
C ALA A 482 -12.00 -5.41 -16.31
N ASP A 483 -12.71 -5.49 -17.42
CA ASP A 483 -14.00 -6.16 -17.55
C ASP A 483 -13.78 -7.38 -18.45
N THR A 484 -13.70 -8.56 -17.84
CA THR A 484 -13.39 -9.83 -18.51
C THR A 484 -14.50 -10.30 -19.45
N ALA A 485 -15.74 -9.80 -19.27
CA ALA A 485 -16.87 -10.12 -20.14
C ALA A 485 -16.84 -9.32 -21.45
N THR A 486 -16.29 -8.10 -21.42
CA THR A 486 -16.20 -7.24 -22.62
C THR A 486 -14.80 -7.16 -23.23
N GLY A 487 -13.78 -7.58 -22.47
CA GLY A 487 -12.38 -7.45 -22.85
C GLY A 487 -11.82 -6.04 -22.66
N TRP A 488 -12.52 -5.13 -21.99
CA TRP A 488 -12.02 -3.77 -21.69
C TRP A 488 -10.96 -3.80 -20.59
N ALA A 489 -9.88 -3.02 -20.72
CA ALA A 489 -8.85 -2.91 -19.69
C ALA A 489 -8.14 -1.55 -19.65
N GLN A 490 -7.61 -1.21 -18.48
CA GLN A 490 -6.88 0.03 -18.22
C GLN A 490 -5.81 -0.18 -17.15
N ILE A 491 -4.60 0.34 -17.40
CA ILE A 491 -3.50 0.35 -16.43
C ILE A 491 -3.74 1.43 -15.37
N LEU A 492 -3.48 1.09 -14.12
CA LEU A 492 -3.59 1.95 -12.94
C LEU A 492 -2.24 2.11 -12.24
N ASP A 493 -2.20 3.00 -11.25
CA ASP A 493 -1.14 3.19 -10.24
C ASP A 493 0.27 3.50 -10.77
N PHE A 494 0.66 4.77 -10.65
CA PHE A 494 2.00 5.26 -11.01
C PHE A 494 2.93 5.35 -9.79
N GLY A 495 2.57 4.75 -8.65
CA GLY A 495 3.28 4.92 -7.39
C GLY A 495 4.76 4.53 -7.44
N ALA A 496 5.11 3.52 -8.23
CA ALA A 496 6.49 3.07 -8.42
C ALA A 496 7.17 3.61 -9.69
N SER A 497 6.43 4.39 -10.48
CA SER A 497 6.90 4.87 -11.77
C SER A 497 7.97 5.94 -11.61
N PHE A 498 8.86 6.02 -12.58
CA PHE A 498 9.94 7.01 -12.60
C PHE A 498 10.29 7.39 -14.04
N LEU A 499 10.94 8.54 -14.18
CA LEU A 499 11.39 9.05 -15.48
C LEU A 499 12.76 8.49 -15.86
N PHE A 500 13.00 8.38 -17.16
CA PHE A 500 14.32 8.16 -17.73
C PHE A 500 14.52 9.10 -18.93
N GLU A 501 15.77 9.41 -19.24
CA GLU A 501 16.12 10.26 -20.39
C GLU A 501 16.13 9.42 -21.67
N LYS A 502 15.33 9.78 -22.67
CA LYS A 502 15.26 9.02 -23.94
C LYS A 502 16.42 9.30 -24.88
N ASP A 503 16.85 10.56 -24.94
CA ASP A 503 17.74 11.07 -25.99
C ASP A 503 19.11 11.51 -25.43
N ALA A 504 19.40 11.17 -24.16
CA ALA A 504 20.68 11.49 -23.55
C ALA A 504 21.77 10.56 -24.08
N LYS A 505 22.96 11.14 -24.38
CA LYS A 505 24.11 10.38 -24.90
C LYS A 505 24.71 9.42 -23.86
N ASP A 506 24.59 9.74 -22.57
CA ASP A 506 25.10 8.95 -21.44
C ASP A 506 24.13 9.06 -20.26
N PRO A 507 22.96 8.40 -20.33
CA PRO A 507 21.95 8.54 -19.29
C PRO A 507 22.39 7.79 -18.03
N LEU A 508 22.15 8.39 -16.86
CA LEU A 508 22.39 7.73 -15.57
C LEU A 508 21.47 6.50 -15.35
N ILE A 509 20.37 6.42 -16.09
CA ILE A 509 19.43 5.31 -16.13
C ILE A 509 19.33 4.82 -17.57
N ASP A 510 19.67 3.56 -17.81
CA ASP A 510 19.49 2.94 -19.13
C ASP A 510 18.00 2.78 -19.45
N GLY A 511 17.47 3.77 -20.18
CA GLY A 511 16.07 3.84 -20.56
C GLY A 511 15.60 2.62 -21.37
N GLU A 512 16.46 2.05 -22.22
CA GLU A 512 16.08 0.88 -23.02
C GLU A 512 15.92 -0.36 -22.15
N ARG A 513 16.86 -0.61 -21.23
CA ARG A 513 16.81 -1.78 -20.33
C ARG A 513 15.69 -1.69 -19.31
N VAL A 514 15.43 -0.54 -18.70
CA VAL A 514 14.33 -0.43 -17.73
C VAL A 514 12.97 -0.67 -18.37
N GLN A 515 12.78 -0.27 -19.63
CA GLN A 515 11.57 -0.62 -20.39
C GLN A 515 11.44 -2.14 -20.59
N ARG A 516 12.55 -2.88 -20.69
CA ARG A 516 12.55 -4.34 -20.82
C ARG A 516 12.21 -5.07 -19.52
N PHE A 517 12.23 -4.40 -18.37
CA PHE A 517 11.69 -4.93 -17.12
C PHE A 517 10.16 -4.91 -17.14
N ASP A 518 9.54 -3.80 -17.55
CA ASP A 518 8.09 -3.74 -17.72
C ASP A 518 7.60 -4.76 -18.78
N VAL A 519 8.38 -4.98 -19.85
CA VAL A 519 8.08 -6.01 -20.85
C VAL A 519 8.13 -7.43 -20.25
N LEU A 520 9.10 -7.71 -19.38
CA LEU A 520 9.15 -8.99 -18.66
C LEU A 520 7.91 -9.18 -17.79
N ALA A 521 7.50 -8.13 -17.06
CA ALA A 521 6.26 -8.12 -16.28
C ALA A 521 5.03 -8.36 -17.15
N PHE A 522 4.99 -7.79 -18.36
CA PHE A 522 3.91 -8.03 -19.32
C PHE A 522 3.90 -9.47 -19.86
N GLY A 523 5.05 -10.05 -20.20
CA GLY A 523 5.15 -11.46 -20.61
C GLY A 523 4.63 -12.44 -19.56
N ARG A 524 4.99 -12.16 -18.31
CA ARG A 524 4.49 -12.82 -17.11
C ARG A 524 2.96 -12.74 -16.98
N LEU A 525 2.40 -11.54 -17.16
CA LEU A 525 0.95 -11.30 -17.16
C LEU A 525 0.23 -12.06 -18.28
N ILE A 526 0.80 -12.13 -19.49
CA ILE A 526 0.22 -12.89 -20.60
C ILE A 526 0.01 -14.36 -20.20
N LEU A 527 1.03 -15.01 -19.63
CA LEU A 527 0.93 -16.42 -19.22
C LEU A 527 -0.09 -16.62 -18.09
N GLU A 528 -0.14 -15.69 -17.13
CA GLU A 528 -1.13 -15.73 -16.06
C GLU A 528 -2.55 -15.66 -16.62
N LEU A 529 -2.85 -14.66 -17.47
CA LEU A 529 -4.19 -14.51 -18.05
C LEU A 529 -4.55 -15.61 -19.06
N ALA A 530 -3.59 -16.16 -19.77
CA ALA A 530 -3.81 -17.31 -20.65
C ALA A 530 -4.30 -18.54 -19.86
N GLY A 531 -3.91 -18.69 -18.60
CA GLY A 531 -4.41 -19.73 -17.70
C GLY A 531 -5.89 -19.59 -17.30
N HIS A 532 -6.49 -18.42 -17.52
CA HIS A 532 -7.90 -18.11 -17.23
C HIS A 532 -8.81 -18.18 -18.47
N VAL A 533 -8.32 -18.68 -19.60
CA VAL A 533 -9.10 -18.80 -20.84
C VAL A 533 -9.93 -20.08 -20.85
N GLU A 534 -11.24 -19.94 -21.00
CA GLU A 534 -12.16 -21.07 -21.19
C GLU A 534 -12.14 -21.61 -22.62
N ASN A 535 -12.21 -22.95 -22.76
CA ASN A 535 -12.36 -23.65 -24.03
C ASN A 535 -11.33 -23.25 -25.11
N GLY A 536 -10.15 -22.78 -24.72
CA GLY A 536 -9.12 -22.29 -25.63
C GLY A 536 -8.33 -23.37 -26.38
N ASN A 537 -8.76 -24.63 -26.35
CA ASN A 537 -7.96 -25.76 -26.86
C ASN A 537 -8.19 -26.07 -28.34
N GLU A 538 -9.22 -25.49 -28.97
CA GLU A 538 -9.59 -25.74 -30.36
C GLU A 538 -9.98 -24.46 -31.11
N GLY A 539 -9.92 -24.52 -32.44
CA GLY A 539 -10.32 -23.42 -33.32
C GLY A 539 -9.60 -22.10 -33.07
N GLU A 540 -10.33 -21.00 -33.20
CA GLU A 540 -9.83 -19.63 -33.03
C GLU A 540 -9.23 -19.38 -31.63
N GLY A 541 -9.80 -19.98 -30.58
CA GLY A 541 -9.30 -19.84 -29.22
C GLY A 541 -7.87 -20.35 -29.05
N LYS A 542 -7.54 -21.46 -29.72
CA LYS A 542 -6.19 -22.03 -29.72
C LYS A 542 -5.20 -21.13 -30.45
N GLU A 543 -5.57 -20.62 -31.62
CA GLU A 543 -4.71 -19.73 -32.41
C GLU A 543 -4.36 -18.46 -31.62
N ILE A 544 -5.34 -17.87 -30.93
CA ILE A 544 -5.13 -16.72 -30.05
C ILE A 544 -4.16 -17.08 -28.92
N LEU A 545 -4.36 -18.21 -28.23
CA LEU A 545 -3.47 -18.65 -27.16
C LEU A 545 -2.04 -18.92 -27.67
N ASP A 546 -1.88 -19.46 -28.88
CA ASP A 546 -0.56 -19.71 -29.47
C ASP A 546 0.16 -18.40 -29.85
N ILE A 547 -0.57 -17.37 -30.28
CA ILE A 547 -0.03 -16.01 -30.47
C ILE A 547 0.42 -15.42 -29.14
N LEU A 548 -0.42 -15.52 -28.10
CA LEU A 548 -0.12 -15.00 -26.77
C LEU A 548 1.09 -15.70 -26.15
N LYS A 549 1.15 -17.03 -26.20
CA LYS A 549 2.29 -17.82 -25.68
C LYS A 549 3.60 -17.49 -26.39
N ARG A 550 3.60 -17.35 -27.72
CA ARG A 550 4.79 -16.92 -28.47
C ARG A 550 5.24 -15.52 -28.07
N THR A 551 4.29 -14.58 -27.97
CA THR A 551 4.57 -13.21 -27.51
C THR A 551 5.17 -13.21 -26.11
N ALA A 552 4.60 -14.00 -25.19
CA ALA A 552 5.11 -14.14 -23.83
C ALA A 552 6.53 -14.71 -23.82
N GLN A 553 6.82 -15.74 -24.62
CA GLN A 553 8.15 -16.34 -24.69
C GLN A 553 9.23 -15.32 -25.10
N GLU A 554 8.95 -14.44 -26.06
CA GLU A 554 9.86 -13.35 -26.43
C GLU A 554 10.04 -12.31 -25.31
N CYS A 555 8.97 -12.01 -24.57
CA CYS A 555 9.03 -11.09 -23.43
C CYS A 555 9.83 -11.66 -22.25
N LEU A 556 9.87 -12.99 -22.12
CA LEU A 556 10.52 -13.74 -21.04
C LEU A 556 11.99 -14.09 -21.34
N ASP A 557 12.57 -13.56 -22.41
CA ASP A 557 13.97 -13.83 -22.75
C ASP A 557 14.91 -13.42 -21.60
N THR A 558 15.86 -14.31 -21.29
CA THR A 558 16.87 -14.09 -20.24
C THR A 558 17.87 -13.01 -20.60
N THR A 559 18.10 -12.75 -21.88
CA THR A 559 18.87 -11.62 -22.38
C THR A 559 17.96 -10.41 -22.43
N VAL A 560 18.14 -9.44 -21.52
CA VAL A 560 17.26 -8.28 -21.34
C VAL A 560 16.99 -7.55 -22.65
N MET A 561 18.03 -7.30 -23.46
CA MET A 561 17.92 -6.56 -24.72
C MET A 561 17.29 -7.35 -25.88
N SER A 562 17.18 -8.68 -25.77
CA SER A 562 16.47 -9.49 -26.77
C SER A 562 14.95 -9.35 -26.66
N ARG A 563 14.45 -8.86 -25.51
CA ARG A 563 13.02 -8.62 -25.30
C ARG A 563 12.52 -7.52 -26.26
N PRO A 564 11.35 -7.68 -26.90
CA PRO A 564 10.81 -6.67 -27.79
C PRO A 564 10.39 -5.40 -27.04
N SER A 565 10.30 -4.26 -27.72
CA SER A 565 9.71 -3.04 -27.13
C SER A 565 8.19 -3.21 -26.93
N ALA A 566 7.61 -2.50 -25.95
CA ALA A 566 6.16 -2.47 -25.75
C ALA A 566 5.41 -2.02 -27.02
N SER A 567 5.97 -1.07 -27.78
CA SER A 567 5.39 -0.62 -29.06
C SER A 567 5.36 -1.71 -30.13
N THR A 568 6.40 -2.55 -30.20
CA THR A 568 6.47 -3.70 -31.11
C THR A 568 5.43 -4.75 -30.74
N ILE A 569 5.31 -5.04 -29.43
CA ILE A 569 4.32 -5.98 -28.90
C ILE A 569 2.90 -5.51 -29.23
N ALA A 570 2.57 -4.26 -28.91
CA ALA A 570 1.25 -3.69 -29.17
C ALA A 570 0.88 -3.82 -30.66
N ARG A 571 1.78 -3.43 -31.57
CA ARG A 571 1.55 -3.52 -33.01
C ARG A 571 1.27 -4.97 -33.47
N ARG A 572 2.00 -5.94 -32.95
CA ARG A 572 1.83 -7.36 -33.31
C ARG A 572 0.52 -7.94 -32.78
N LEU A 573 0.17 -7.65 -31.52
CA LEU A 573 -1.09 -8.10 -30.95
C LEU A 573 -2.29 -7.50 -31.69
N HIS A 574 -2.22 -6.25 -32.16
CA HIS A 574 -3.27 -5.62 -32.98
C HIS A 574 -3.30 -6.10 -34.43
N ALA A 575 -2.20 -6.61 -34.97
CA ALA A 575 -2.12 -7.15 -36.32
C ALA A 575 -2.57 -8.63 -36.41
N SER A 576 -2.80 -9.28 -35.27
CA SER A 576 -3.33 -10.64 -35.21
C SER A 576 -4.75 -10.69 -35.81
N PRO A 577 -5.23 -11.84 -36.33
CA PRO A 577 -6.47 -11.92 -37.09
C PRO A 577 -7.62 -11.19 -36.38
N LYS A 578 -8.35 -10.36 -37.13
CA LYS A 578 -9.54 -9.68 -36.61
C LYS A 578 -10.55 -10.75 -36.22
N VAL A 579 -10.68 -10.98 -34.92
CA VAL A 579 -11.75 -11.80 -34.36
C VAL A 579 -13.08 -11.24 -34.85
N SER A 580 -13.84 -12.06 -35.59
CA SER A 580 -15.17 -11.67 -36.06
C SER A 580 -16.02 -11.21 -34.87
N SER A 581 -16.54 -9.99 -34.99
CA SER A 581 -17.29 -9.27 -33.95
C SER A 581 -18.55 -9.98 -33.51
#